data_AF-A0A7H9DR01-F1
#
_entry.id   AF-A0A7H9DR01-F1
#
_cell.length_a   1.000
_cell.length_b   1.000
_cell.length_c   1.000
_cell.angle_alpha   90.00
_cell.angle_beta   90.00
_cell.angle_gamma   90.00
#
_symmetry.space_group_name_H-M   'P 1'
#
loop_
_entity.id
_entity.type
_entity.pdbx_description
1 polymer ?
#
loop_
_entity_poly.entity_id
_entity_poly.type
_entity_poly.pdbx_seq_one_letter_code
_entity_poly.pdbx_strand_id
1 'polypeptide(L)'
;MKKFILPVILLSFVTSCNSNNSSSSSTENKVENEVKDSVKPSDVNYNVALDFMNNYVDYIMDTIGKINQDEYNKQNELLTQSFKDRYKFVQDSAYKVEPEVGLDFDPIVDGQDFPDKGFKIKSIDKATGLVTLQGIDWQDFEVILKVVNENNKSLVNGSGIINIPTDKQAKR
;
A
#
# COMPACT_ATOMS: atom_id res chain seq x y z
N MET A 1 35.40 15.22 33.93
CA MET A 1 34.16 15.97 33.59
C MET A 1 34.53 17.16 32.73
N LYS A 2 34.35 17.07 31.40
CA LYS A 2 34.56 18.20 30.49
C LYS A 2 33.20 18.53 29.87
N LYS A 3 32.65 19.69 30.26
CA LYS A 3 31.38 20.22 29.77
C LYS A 3 31.60 20.77 28.37
N PHE A 4 31.00 20.17 27.35
CA PHE A 4 30.91 20.76 26.02
C PHE A 4 29.56 21.44 25.87
N ILE A 5 29.61 22.74 25.63
CA ILE A 5 28.47 23.62 25.42
C ILE A 5 28.08 23.55 23.94
N LEU A 6 26.78 23.34 23.70
CA LEU A 6 26.09 23.30 22.43
C LEU A 6 25.98 24.71 21.81
N PRO A 7 25.89 24.82 20.47
CA PRO A 7 25.05 25.85 19.88
C PRO A 7 23.92 25.23 19.05
N VAL A 8 22.70 25.61 19.41
CA VAL A 8 21.46 25.42 18.66
C VAL A 8 21.50 26.32 17.44
N ILE A 9 21.43 25.75 16.24
CA ILE A 9 21.21 26.50 15.00
C ILE A 9 19.76 26.23 14.58
N LEU A 10 18.91 27.22 14.84
CA LEU A 10 17.51 27.28 14.40
C LEU A 10 17.49 28.02 13.06
N LEU A 11 17.23 27.33 11.95
CA LEU A 11 17.05 27.94 10.63
C LEU A 11 15.60 27.77 10.18
N SER A 12 14.80 28.82 10.40
CA SER A 12 13.45 28.98 9.88
C SER A 12 13.49 29.81 8.59
N PHE A 13 13.20 29.18 7.45
CA PHE A 13 12.89 29.89 6.21
C PHE A 13 11.39 29.83 5.96
N VAL A 14 10.73 30.96 6.20
CA VAL A 14 9.41 31.27 5.66
C VAL A 14 9.61 32.16 4.43
N THR A 15 9.17 31.70 3.27
CA THR A 15 9.03 32.53 2.08
C THR A 15 7.67 32.22 1.46
N SER A 16 6.70 33.06 1.81
CA SER A 16 5.44 33.22 1.08
C SER A 16 5.52 34.55 0.35
N CYS A 17 5.36 34.53 -0.97
CA CYS A 17 4.98 35.71 -1.74
C CYS A 17 3.83 35.32 -2.67
N ASN A 18 2.64 35.62 -2.18
CA ASN A 18 1.41 35.82 -2.92
C ASN A 18 1.60 36.98 -3.92
N SER A 19 1.34 36.77 -5.21
CA SER A 19 1.20 37.85 -6.19
C SER A 19 -0.23 37.82 -6.71
N ASN A 20 -0.99 38.84 -6.33
CA ASN A 20 -2.34 39.10 -6.83
C ASN A 20 -2.32 40.32 -7.77
N ASN A 21 -3.20 40.21 -8.78
CA ASN A 21 -3.87 41.24 -9.57
C ASN A 21 -3.14 41.90 -10.74
N SER A 22 -3.75 41.74 -11.92
CA SER A 22 -4.31 42.78 -12.82
C SER A 22 -4.71 42.10 -14.13
N SER A 23 -5.77 42.37 -14.88
CA SER A 23 -6.95 43.23 -14.76
C SER A 23 -7.94 42.81 -15.85
N SER A 24 -9.23 42.99 -15.53
CA SER A 24 -10.44 43.06 -16.34
C SER A 24 -10.35 43.12 -17.88
N SER A 25 -11.18 42.30 -18.54
CA SER A 25 -11.84 42.65 -19.80
C SER A 25 -13.21 41.96 -19.86
N SER A 26 -14.24 42.78 -20.03
CA SER A 26 -15.66 42.52 -20.06
C SER A 26 -16.12 41.78 -21.32
N THR A 27 -16.97 40.77 -21.17
CA THR A 27 -18.19 40.62 -22.00
C THR A 27 -19.17 39.64 -21.37
N GLU A 28 -20.41 40.09 -21.19
CA GLU A 28 -21.57 39.27 -20.88
C GLU A 28 -21.82 38.28 -22.03
N ASN A 29 -22.01 37.00 -21.69
CA ASN A 29 -22.89 36.11 -22.44
C ASN A 29 -23.48 35.08 -21.49
N LYS A 30 -24.81 35.08 -21.43
CA LYS A 30 -25.69 34.19 -20.71
C LYS A 30 -25.71 32.82 -21.41
N VAL A 31 -25.22 31.77 -20.76
CA VAL A 31 -25.57 30.38 -21.05
C VAL A 31 -25.75 29.63 -19.74
N GLU A 32 -26.89 28.96 -19.65
CA GLU A 32 -27.36 28.14 -18.55
C GLU A 32 -26.44 26.96 -18.23
N ASN A 33 -26.54 26.52 -16.97
CA ASN A 33 -26.34 25.16 -16.48
C ASN A 33 -25.05 24.44 -16.89
N GLU A 34 -24.13 24.33 -15.93
CA GLU A 34 -23.79 23.01 -15.41
C GLU A 34 -23.31 23.18 -13.98
N VAL A 35 -24.18 22.80 -13.04
CA VAL A 35 -23.79 22.47 -11.68
C VAL A 35 -22.72 21.40 -11.82
N LYS A 36 -21.45 21.79 -11.63
CA LYS A 36 -20.33 20.86 -11.58
C LYS A 36 -20.72 19.74 -10.64
N ASP A 37 -20.86 18.56 -11.24
CA ASP A 37 -21.04 17.27 -10.64
C ASP A 37 -20.42 17.25 -9.24
N SER A 38 -21.27 17.04 -8.25
CA SER A 38 -20.84 16.45 -6.99
C SER A 38 -20.06 15.19 -7.36
N VAL A 39 -18.73 15.25 -7.25
CA VAL A 39 -17.85 14.10 -7.39
C VAL A 39 -18.37 13.06 -6.39
N LYS A 40 -19.10 12.07 -6.90
CA LYS A 40 -19.45 10.89 -6.11
C LYS A 40 -18.12 10.32 -5.62
N PRO A 41 -17.99 9.93 -4.35
CA PRO A 41 -16.84 9.15 -3.93
C PRO A 41 -16.70 7.99 -4.91
N SER A 42 -15.54 7.87 -5.56
CA SER A 42 -15.29 6.72 -6.42
C SER A 42 -15.37 5.49 -5.54
N ASP A 43 -16.30 4.59 -5.85
CA ASP A 43 -16.52 3.38 -5.08
C ASP A 43 -15.22 2.57 -5.09
N VAL A 44 -14.56 2.49 -3.93
CA VAL A 44 -13.34 1.71 -3.77
C VAL A 44 -13.67 0.24 -4.04
N ASN A 45 -13.01 -0.36 -5.04
CA ASN A 45 -13.13 -1.77 -5.33
C ASN A 45 -12.19 -2.58 -4.44
N TYR A 46 -12.73 -3.13 -3.36
CA TYR A 46 -11.97 -3.97 -2.43
C TYR A 46 -11.60 -5.35 -2.97
N ASN A 47 -12.21 -5.81 -4.08
CA ASN A 47 -11.82 -7.08 -4.69
C ASN A 47 -10.38 -7.06 -5.22
N VAL A 48 -9.79 -5.88 -5.43
CA VAL A 48 -8.37 -5.75 -5.81
C VAL A 48 -7.44 -6.44 -4.80
N ALA A 49 -7.81 -6.48 -3.52
CA ALA A 49 -7.05 -7.22 -2.50
C ALA A 49 -7.08 -8.73 -2.74
N LEU A 50 -8.26 -9.27 -3.08
CA LEU A 50 -8.45 -10.68 -3.38
C LEU A 50 -7.73 -11.05 -4.69
N ASP A 51 -7.91 -10.25 -5.73
CA ASP A 51 -7.28 -10.44 -7.04
C ASP A 51 -5.75 -10.45 -6.90
N PHE A 52 -5.19 -9.48 -6.17
CA PHE A 52 -3.75 -9.44 -5.90
C PHE A 52 -3.26 -10.70 -5.19
N MET A 53 -3.90 -11.08 -4.08
CA MET A 53 -3.41 -12.20 -3.27
C MET A 53 -3.52 -13.55 -4.01
N ASN A 54 -4.61 -13.79 -4.74
CA ASN A 54 -4.76 -15.04 -5.49
C ASN A 54 -3.81 -15.07 -6.71
N ASN A 55 -3.61 -13.96 -7.41
CA ASN A 55 -2.58 -13.88 -8.46
C ASN A 55 -1.16 -14.08 -7.90
N TYR A 56 -0.92 -13.70 -6.65
CA TYR A 56 0.35 -13.91 -5.97
C TYR A 56 0.55 -15.40 -5.65
N VAL A 57 -0.45 -16.06 -5.06
CA VAL A 57 -0.45 -17.51 -4.80
C VAL A 57 -0.20 -18.28 -6.09
N ASP A 58 -0.98 -18.02 -7.14
CA ASP A 58 -0.84 -18.67 -8.44
C ASP A 58 0.58 -18.48 -9.00
N TYR A 59 1.14 -17.27 -8.92
CA TYR A 59 2.50 -16.99 -9.36
C TYR A 59 3.54 -17.83 -8.59
N ILE A 60 3.44 -17.93 -7.27
CA ILE A 60 4.39 -18.71 -6.47
C ILE A 60 4.26 -20.20 -6.79
N MET A 61 3.04 -20.73 -6.93
CA MET A 61 2.78 -22.13 -7.24
C MET A 61 3.22 -22.51 -8.66
N ASP A 62 3.03 -21.63 -9.64
CA ASP A 62 3.41 -21.89 -11.04
C ASP A 62 4.91 -21.75 -11.29
N THR A 63 5.61 -20.99 -10.43
CA THR A 63 7.04 -20.68 -10.61
C THR A 63 7.95 -21.38 -9.62
N ILE A 64 7.48 -22.43 -8.93
CA ILE A 64 8.27 -23.20 -7.96
C ILE A 64 9.67 -23.50 -8.51
N GLY A 65 10.70 -22.99 -7.82
CA GLY A 65 12.12 -23.15 -8.18
C GLY A 65 12.67 -22.15 -9.22
N LYS A 66 11.89 -21.18 -9.68
CA LYS A 66 12.28 -20.10 -10.63
C LYS A 66 11.84 -18.70 -10.17
N ILE A 67 11.48 -18.59 -8.89
CA ILE A 67 10.82 -17.43 -8.30
C ILE A 67 11.76 -16.20 -8.33
N ASN A 68 11.23 -15.08 -8.83
CA ASN A 68 11.79 -13.76 -8.56
C ASN A 68 10.65 -12.85 -8.04
N GLN A 69 10.35 -12.97 -6.75
CA GLN A 69 9.26 -12.22 -6.10
C GLN A 69 9.46 -10.71 -6.23
N ASP A 70 10.71 -10.25 -6.18
CA ASP A 70 11.06 -8.83 -6.31
C ASP A 70 10.62 -8.27 -7.66
N GLU A 71 10.89 -9.01 -8.75
CA GLU A 71 10.48 -8.58 -10.09
C GLU A 71 8.95 -8.66 -10.26
N TYR A 72 8.30 -9.70 -9.74
CA TYR A 72 6.83 -9.80 -9.72
C TYR A 72 6.21 -8.57 -9.05
N ASN A 73 6.64 -8.26 -7.82
CA ASN A 73 6.10 -7.14 -7.05
C ASN A 73 6.36 -5.80 -7.73
N LYS A 74 7.55 -5.63 -8.31
CA LYS A 74 7.91 -4.40 -9.04
C LYS A 74 7.01 -4.16 -10.25
N GLN A 75 6.68 -5.21 -11.00
CA GLN A 75 5.86 -5.13 -12.21
C GLN A 75 4.35 -5.14 -11.94
N ASN A 76 3.91 -5.60 -10.76
CA ASN A 76 2.48 -5.75 -10.46
C ASN A 76 1.75 -4.40 -10.49
N GLU A 77 0.70 -4.31 -11.32
CA GLU A 77 -0.10 -3.09 -11.53
C GLU A 77 -1.17 -2.87 -10.46
N LEU A 78 -1.46 -3.88 -9.63
CA LEU A 78 -2.41 -3.80 -8.52
C LEU A 78 -1.77 -3.18 -7.27
N LEU A 79 -0.46 -2.98 -7.27
CA LEU A 79 0.31 -2.45 -6.15
C LEU A 79 0.59 -0.95 -6.32
N THR A 80 0.46 -0.20 -5.23
CA THR A 80 0.98 1.18 -5.15
C THR A 80 2.51 1.19 -5.21
N GLN A 81 3.10 2.34 -5.55
CA GLN A 81 4.54 2.51 -5.44
C GLN A 81 5.02 2.40 -3.98
N SER A 82 4.23 2.91 -3.01
CA SER A 82 4.56 2.83 -1.59
C SER A 82 4.65 1.39 -1.07
N PHE A 83 3.77 0.50 -1.56
CA PHE A 83 3.88 -0.93 -1.28
C PHE A 83 5.22 -1.47 -1.78
N LYS A 84 5.56 -1.22 -3.04
CA LYS A 84 6.78 -1.73 -3.69
C LYS A 84 8.04 -1.28 -2.95
N ASP A 85 8.09 0.00 -2.61
CA ASP A 85 9.21 0.59 -1.87
C ASP A 85 9.33 -0.01 -0.47
N ARG A 86 8.20 -0.21 0.23
CA ARG A 86 8.21 -0.82 1.57
C ARG A 86 8.62 -2.28 1.52
N TYR A 87 8.11 -3.05 0.57
CA TYR A 87 8.52 -4.44 0.37
C TYR A 87 10.03 -4.53 0.16
N LYS A 88 10.60 -3.72 -0.74
CA LYS A 88 12.03 -3.68 -0.97
C LYS A 88 12.81 -3.29 0.30
N PHE A 89 12.35 -2.27 1.02
CA PHE A 89 12.99 -1.85 2.26
C PHE A 89 13.02 -2.98 3.31
N VAL A 90 11.91 -3.71 3.47
CA VAL A 90 11.79 -4.82 4.40
C VAL A 90 12.78 -5.94 4.03
N GLN A 91 12.82 -6.34 2.76
CA GLN A 91 13.75 -7.37 2.27
C GLN A 91 15.22 -6.94 2.45
N ASP A 92 15.58 -5.75 1.96
CA ASP A 92 16.95 -5.22 2.05
C ASP A 92 17.41 -5.09 3.50
N SER A 93 16.51 -4.66 4.40
CA SER A 93 16.81 -4.54 5.83
C SER A 93 17.02 -5.90 6.48
N ALA A 94 16.24 -6.91 6.12
CA ALA A 94 16.38 -8.26 6.63
C ALA A 94 17.72 -8.88 6.20
N TYR A 95 18.06 -8.83 4.91
CA TYR A 95 19.34 -9.35 4.41
C TYR A 95 20.57 -8.59 4.94
N LYS A 96 20.42 -7.32 5.34
CA LYS A 96 21.49 -6.60 6.01
C LYS A 96 21.78 -7.16 7.41
N VAL A 97 20.76 -7.68 8.09
CA VAL A 97 20.87 -8.23 9.45
C VAL A 97 21.20 -9.72 9.42
N GLU A 98 20.51 -10.49 8.57
CA GLU A 98 20.66 -11.93 8.38
C GLU A 98 20.99 -12.24 6.91
N PRO A 99 22.27 -12.12 6.48
CA PRO A 99 22.63 -12.23 5.07
C PRO A 99 22.35 -13.59 4.40
N GLU A 100 22.28 -14.66 5.19
CA GLU A 100 22.07 -16.01 4.66
C GLU A 100 20.59 -16.33 4.41
N VAL A 101 19.69 -15.80 5.24
CA VAL A 101 18.27 -16.22 5.27
C VAL A 101 17.28 -15.05 5.10
N GLY A 102 17.70 -13.81 5.35
CA GLY A 102 16.83 -12.64 5.29
C GLY A 102 15.72 -12.73 6.36
N LEU A 103 14.46 -12.70 5.92
CA LEU A 103 13.31 -12.78 6.84
C LEU A 103 13.01 -14.19 7.35
N ASP A 104 13.36 -15.23 6.58
CA ASP A 104 12.94 -16.63 6.83
C ASP A 104 11.40 -16.86 6.82
N PHE A 105 10.64 -15.92 6.25
CA PHE A 105 9.21 -16.03 5.93
C PHE A 105 8.85 -15.03 4.81
N ASP A 106 7.68 -15.19 4.20
CA ASP A 106 7.16 -14.28 3.18
C ASP A 106 6.40 -13.09 3.83
N PRO A 107 6.87 -11.85 3.63
CA PRO A 107 6.27 -10.68 4.25
C PRO A 107 4.90 -10.28 3.68
N ILE A 108 4.51 -10.78 2.50
CA ILE A 108 3.24 -10.48 1.84
C ILE A 108 2.11 -11.29 2.46
N VAL A 109 2.32 -12.59 2.68
CA VAL A 109 1.35 -13.47 3.34
C VAL A 109 1.51 -13.49 4.87
N ASP A 110 2.61 -12.93 5.38
CA ASP A 110 3.00 -12.95 6.79
C ASP A 110 3.14 -14.36 7.37
N GLY A 111 3.77 -15.25 6.60
CA GLY A 111 3.88 -16.66 6.93
C GLY A 111 4.98 -17.38 6.16
N GLN A 112 5.32 -18.59 6.61
CA GLN A 112 6.24 -19.48 5.89
C GLN A 112 5.53 -20.29 4.79
N ASP A 113 4.22 -20.44 4.91
CA ASP A 113 3.36 -21.18 4.00
C ASP A 113 2.03 -20.41 3.82
N PHE A 114 1.20 -20.84 2.87
CA PHE A 114 -0.08 -20.23 2.56
C PHE A 114 -1.10 -21.28 2.05
N PRO A 115 -2.41 -20.97 2.07
CA PRO A 115 -3.44 -21.87 1.53
C PRO A 115 -3.26 -22.15 0.03
N ASP A 116 -3.14 -23.43 -0.34
CA ASP A 116 -2.96 -23.88 -1.74
C ASP A 116 -4.13 -23.51 -2.64
N LYS A 117 -5.35 -23.43 -2.09
CA LYS A 117 -6.54 -23.03 -2.84
C LYS A 117 -6.74 -21.51 -2.89
N GLY A 118 -5.76 -20.74 -2.44
CA GLY A 118 -5.85 -19.30 -2.33
C GLY A 118 -6.85 -18.86 -1.27
N PHE A 119 -7.41 -17.67 -1.48
CA PHE A 119 -8.13 -16.92 -0.45
C PHE A 119 -9.55 -16.55 -0.87
N LYS A 120 -10.33 -16.17 0.14
CA LYS A 120 -11.64 -15.50 0.00
C LYS A 120 -11.70 -14.29 0.95
N ILE A 121 -12.54 -13.32 0.62
CA ILE A 121 -12.79 -12.19 1.53
C ILE A 121 -13.59 -12.67 2.74
N LYS A 122 -13.03 -12.45 3.94
CA LYS A 122 -13.72 -12.67 5.22
C LYS A 122 -14.45 -11.42 5.70
N SER A 123 -13.78 -10.26 5.65
CA SER A 123 -14.37 -8.99 6.07
C SER A 123 -13.69 -7.79 5.42
N ILE A 124 -14.42 -6.67 5.34
CA ILE A 124 -13.94 -5.39 4.84
C ILE A 124 -14.26 -4.31 5.88
N ASP A 125 -13.25 -3.63 6.39
CA ASP A 125 -13.38 -2.39 7.15
C ASP A 125 -13.23 -1.22 6.18
N LYS A 126 -14.36 -0.66 5.72
CA LYS A 126 -14.37 0.44 4.75
C LYS A 126 -13.82 1.76 5.31
N ALA A 127 -13.86 1.94 6.64
CA ALA A 127 -13.36 3.17 7.27
C ALA A 127 -11.83 3.22 7.23
N THR A 128 -11.20 2.06 7.42
CA THR A 128 -9.75 1.93 7.36
C THR A 128 -9.25 1.38 6.03
N GLY A 129 -10.12 0.96 5.12
CA GLY A 129 -9.74 0.30 3.86
C GLY A 129 -9.02 -1.04 4.07
N LEU A 130 -9.13 -1.65 5.25
CA LEU A 130 -8.54 -2.95 5.55
C LEU A 130 -9.46 -4.07 5.06
N VAL A 131 -8.86 -5.08 4.44
CA VAL A 131 -9.53 -6.29 3.96
C VAL A 131 -8.88 -7.47 4.66
N THR A 132 -9.70 -8.29 5.31
CA THR A 132 -9.28 -9.58 5.87
C THR A 132 -9.57 -10.66 4.85
N LEU A 133 -8.53 -11.33 4.38
CA LEU A 133 -8.63 -12.53 3.57
C LEU A 133 -8.44 -13.75 4.46
N GLN A 134 -9.19 -14.81 4.14
CA GLN A 134 -9.12 -16.11 4.81
C GLN A 134 -8.78 -17.18 3.77
N GLY A 135 -7.93 -18.14 4.13
CA GLY A 135 -7.64 -19.28 3.28
C GLY A 135 -8.87 -20.13 2.97
N ILE A 136 -8.96 -20.63 1.74
CA ILE A 136 -10.09 -21.47 1.30
C ILE A 136 -10.01 -22.87 1.92
N ASP A 137 -8.82 -23.46 1.92
CA ASP A 137 -8.50 -24.78 2.48
C ASP A 137 -7.79 -24.72 3.85
N TRP A 138 -7.35 -23.52 4.27
CA TRP A 138 -6.82 -23.28 5.61
C TRP A 138 -7.54 -22.09 6.26
N GLN A 139 -8.66 -22.37 6.94
CA GLN A 139 -9.57 -21.32 7.45
C GLN A 139 -9.00 -20.51 8.61
N ASP A 140 -8.05 -21.06 9.36
CA ASP A 140 -7.36 -20.33 10.44
C ASP A 140 -6.27 -19.39 9.89
N PHE A 141 -5.86 -19.56 8.62
CA PHE A 141 -4.92 -18.67 7.98
C PHE A 141 -5.64 -17.41 7.50
N GLU A 142 -5.28 -16.28 8.10
CA GLU A 142 -5.78 -14.96 7.73
C GLU A 142 -4.64 -14.02 7.38
N VAL A 143 -4.85 -13.19 6.37
CA VAL A 143 -3.93 -12.12 5.99
C VAL A 143 -4.70 -10.83 5.83
N ILE A 144 -4.11 -9.73 6.32
CA ILE A 144 -4.71 -8.40 6.28
C ILE A 144 -4.05 -7.61 5.16
N LEU A 145 -4.89 -7.03 4.29
CA LEU A 145 -4.48 -6.13 3.22
C LEU A 145 -5.08 -4.74 3.43
N LYS A 146 -4.42 -3.73 2.87
CA LYS A 146 -4.89 -2.35 2.85
C LYS A 146 -5.13 -1.92 1.41
N VAL A 147 -6.37 -1.57 1.09
CA VAL A 147 -6.76 -0.98 -0.19
C VAL A 147 -6.83 0.54 -0.04
N VAL A 148 -6.32 1.25 -1.04
CA VAL A 148 -6.39 2.71 -1.16
C VAL A 148 -6.94 3.10 -2.53
N ASN A 149 -7.44 4.33 -2.63
CA ASN A 149 -7.75 4.95 -3.91
C ASN A 149 -6.63 5.94 -4.26
N GLU A 150 -5.90 5.68 -5.33
CA GLU A 150 -4.90 6.59 -5.87
C GLU A 150 -5.23 6.87 -7.34
N ASN A 151 -5.37 8.14 -7.69
CA ASN A 151 -5.67 8.56 -9.07
C ASN A 151 -6.90 7.85 -9.68
N ASN A 152 -7.98 7.71 -8.89
CA ASN A 152 -9.22 7.01 -9.26
C ASN A 152 -9.05 5.50 -9.55
N LYS A 153 -7.96 4.88 -9.07
CA LYS A 153 -7.74 3.44 -9.12
C LYS A 153 -7.71 2.87 -7.71
N SER A 154 -8.39 1.74 -7.51
CA SER A 154 -8.25 0.97 -6.27
C SER A 154 -6.99 0.12 -6.37
N LEU A 155 -6.07 0.29 -5.43
CA LEU A 155 -4.77 -0.38 -5.40
C LEU A 155 -4.51 -0.94 -4.01
N VAL A 156 -3.67 -1.96 -3.93
CA VAL A 156 -3.16 -2.52 -2.68
C VAL A 156 -1.94 -1.70 -2.23
N ASN A 157 -2.06 -1.11 -1.05
CA ASN A 157 -0.99 -0.34 -0.39
C ASN A 157 -0.29 -1.12 0.73
N GLY A 158 -0.92 -2.17 1.26
CA GLY A 158 -0.29 -3.05 2.24
C GLY A 158 -0.84 -4.48 2.22
N SER A 159 -0.04 -5.42 2.70
CA SER A 159 -0.34 -6.85 2.85
C SER A 159 0.62 -7.45 3.88
N GLY A 160 0.15 -8.36 4.73
CA GLY A 160 1.01 -9.01 5.73
C GLY A 160 1.71 -7.98 6.60
N ILE A 161 3.05 -7.93 6.57
CA ILE A 161 3.84 -6.90 7.29
C ILE A 161 4.17 -5.66 6.45
N ILE A 162 3.87 -5.66 5.16
CA ILE A 162 4.12 -4.54 4.25
C ILE A 162 3.04 -3.49 4.46
N ASN A 163 3.42 -2.32 5.01
CA ASN A 163 2.53 -1.17 5.22
C ASN A 163 1.25 -1.46 6.04
N ILE A 164 1.25 -2.53 6.84
CA ILE A 164 0.19 -2.81 7.82
C ILE A 164 0.74 -2.56 9.23
N PRO A 165 0.09 -1.71 10.04
CA PRO A 165 0.47 -1.52 11.44
C PRO A 165 0.44 -2.84 12.22
N THR A 166 1.43 -3.08 13.08
CA THR A 166 1.57 -4.35 13.82
C THR A 166 0.33 -4.73 14.63
N ASP A 167 -0.38 -3.76 15.20
CA ASP A 167 -1.62 -3.99 15.95
C ASP A 167 -2.84 -4.35 15.06
N LYS A 168 -2.67 -4.27 13.74
CA LYS A 168 -3.67 -4.59 12.71
C LYS A 168 -3.32 -5.82 11.88
N GLN A 169 -2.13 -6.39 12.05
CA GLN A 169 -1.73 -7.62 11.37
C GLN A 169 -2.57 -8.79 11.88
N ALA A 170 -2.71 -9.83 11.05
CA ALA A 170 -3.32 -11.07 11.48
C ALA A 170 -2.49 -11.68 12.61
N LYS A 171 -3.12 -12.48 13.47
CA LYS A 171 -2.37 -13.24 14.47
C LYS A 171 -1.74 -14.44 13.80
N ARG A 172 -0.46 -14.63 14.07
CA ARG A 172 0.30 -15.84 13.72
C ARG A 172 0.06 -16.93 14.76
#